data_AF-A0A2D9Y5D6-F1
#
_entry.id   AF-A0A2D9Y5D6-F1
#
_cell.length_a   1.000
_cell.length_b   1.000
_cell.length_c   1.000
_cell.angle_alpha   90.00
_cell.angle_beta   90.00
_cell.angle_gamma   90.00
#
_symmetry.space_group_name_H-M   'P 1'
#
loop_
_entity.id
_entity.type
_entity.pdbx_description
1 polymer ?
#
loop_
_entity_poly.entity_id
_entity_poly.type
_entity_poly.pdbx_seq_one_letter_code
_entity_poly.pdbx_strand_id
1 'polypeptide(L)'
;MKVFFNKKAFTLIELLIVIAVITILSSVLMSVIRGARSDAYTARAITEFKSFAQAMEFYLIDYDEYPPDVSRNIPAGMEEYLGGGTWPDGPHPGSVYDWDNITGSDPYIQISLRFCDINGENCNFPDEPWAEDFDDKSAMYWCFEGECRSHPDRPVDHPGYCVSCKGEN
;
A
#
# COMPACT_ATOMS: atom_id res chain seq x y z
N MET A 1 -20.86 59.53 -25.70
CA MET A 1 -20.68 58.06 -25.62
C MET A 1 -21.66 57.52 -24.58
N LYS A 2 -22.77 56.91 -25.00
CA LYS A 2 -23.81 56.39 -24.08
C LYS A 2 -23.44 54.96 -23.69
N VAL A 3 -23.01 54.75 -22.45
CA VAL A 3 -22.73 53.41 -21.91
C VAL A 3 -24.04 52.87 -21.32
N PHE A 4 -24.70 51.96 -22.02
CA PHE A 4 -25.85 51.22 -21.49
C PHE A 4 -25.33 50.06 -20.62
N PHE A 5 -25.24 50.27 -19.30
CA PHE A 5 -25.09 49.17 -18.35
C PHE A 5 -26.45 48.55 -18.06
N ASN A 6 -26.92 47.70 -18.97
CA ASN A 6 -27.99 46.75 -18.67
C ASN A 6 -27.36 45.45 -18.13
N LYS A 7 -26.54 45.58 -17.09
CA LYS A 7 -25.85 44.44 -16.46
C LYS A 7 -26.52 44.14 -15.14
N LYS A 8 -27.23 43.01 -15.05
CA LYS A 8 -27.71 42.46 -13.79
C LYS A 8 -26.51 42.27 -12.87
N ALA A 9 -26.45 43.05 -11.79
CA ALA A 9 -25.46 42.86 -10.75
C ALA A 9 -25.93 41.71 -9.84
N PHE A 10 -25.02 40.79 -9.51
CA PHE A 10 -25.28 39.73 -8.54
C PHE A 10 -25.52 40.37 -7.16
N THR A 11 -26.52 39.88 -6.45
CA THR A 11 -26.79 40.29 -5.07
C THR A 11 -25.82 39.61 -4.10
N LEU A 12 -25.56 40.25 -2.96
CA LEU A 12 -24.72 39.68 -1.91
C LEU A 12 -25.30 38.36 -1.37
N ILE A 13 -26.63 38.25 -1.32
CA ILE A 13 -27.30 37.02 -0.87
C ILE A 13 -27.15 35.88 -1.87
N GLU A 14 -27.19 36.15 -3.18
CA GLU A 14 -26.96 35.13 -4.20
C GLU A 14 -25.54 34.57 -4.10
N LEU A 15 -24.53 35.43 -3.89
CA LEU A 15 -23.15 34.96 -3.69
C LEU A 15 -23.02 34.14 -2.40
N LEU A 16 -23.67 34.57 -1.31
CA LEU A 16 -23.63 33.90 -0.01
C LEU A 16 -24.26 32.51 -0.06
N ILE A 17 -25.39 32.35 -0.76
CA ILE A 17 -26.04 31.05 -0.94
C ILE A 17 -25.14 30.12 -1.77
N VAL A 18 -24.49 30.63 -2.82
CA VAL A 18 -23.61 29.81 -3.67
C VAL A 18 -22.43 29.27 -2.86
N ILE A 19 -21.73 30.09 -2.08
CA ILE A 19 -20.63 29.60 -1.25
C ILE A 19 -21.12 28.62 -0.18
N ALA A 20 -22.30 28.84 0.41
CA ALA A 20 -22.88 27.93 1.39
C ALA A 20 -23.21 26.56 0.79
N VAL A 21 -23.69 26.51 -0.46
CA VAL A 21 -23.94 25.24 -1.15
C VAL A 21 -22.62 24.55 -1.52
N ILE A 22 -21.62 25.29 -2.01
CA ILE A 22 -20.30 24.73 -2.36
C ILE A 22 -19.62 24.11 -1.15
N THR A 23 -19.69 24.74 0.04
CA THR A 23 -19.06 24.21 1.25
C THR A 23 -19.71 22.91 1.72
N ILE A 24 -21.05 22.84 1.68
CA ILE A 24 -21.80 21.63 2.04
C ILE A 24 -21.47 20.48 1.07
N LEU A 25 -21.45 20.75 -0.24
CA LEU A 25 -21.13 19.70 -1.22
C LEU A 25 -19.67 19.25 -1.12
N SER A 26 -18.74 20.19 -0.90
CA SER A 26 -17.31 19.89 -0.80
C SER A 26 -16.96 19.03 0.43
N SER A 27 -17.68 19.20 1.55
CA SER A 27 -17.43 18.41 2.77
C SER A 27 -17.81 16.93 2.57
N VAL A 28 -18.95 16.64 1.93
CA VAL A 28 -19.37 15.27 1.61
C VAL A 28 -18.44 14.62 0.58
N LEU A 29 -17.98 15.38 -0.42
CA LEU A 29 -17.02 14.88 -1.41
C LEU A 29 -15.68 14.50 -0.77
N MET A 30 -15.19 15.30 0.18
CA MET A 30 -13.91 15.03 0.85
C MET A 30 -13.92 13.70 1.62
N SER A 31 -15.03 13.34 2.29
CA SER A 31 -15.10 12.06 3.01
C SER A 31 -15.10 10.85 2.07
N VAL A 32 -15.79 10.94 0.92
CA VAL A 32 -15.85 9.85 -0.06
C VAL A 32 -14.49 9.62 -0.74
N ILE A 33 -13.77 10.68 -1.07
CA ILE A 33 -12.46 10.58 -1.74
C ILE A 33 -11.41 9.90 -0.86
N ARG A 34 -11.49 10.06 0.47
CA ARG A 34 -10.55 9.41 1.41
C ARG A 34 -10.63 7.88 1.35
N GLY A 35 -11.83 7.32 1.45
CA GLY A 35 -12.04 5.87 1.33
C GLY A 35 -11.62 5.35 -0.04
N ALA A 36 -12.10 5.98 -1.12
CA ALA A 36 -11.74 5.57 -2.49
C ALA A 36 -10.22 5.60 -2.77
N ARG A 37 -9.49 6.49 -2.11
CA ARG A 37 -8.02 6.55 -2.21
C ARG A 37 -7.36 5.39 -1.46
N SER A 38 -7.86 5.03 -0.29
CA SER A 38 -7.39 3.88 0.49
C SER A 38 -7.61 2.57 -0.29
N ASP A 39 -8.81 2.39 -0.84
CA ASP A 39 -9.13 1.25 -1.72
C ASP A 39 -8.17 1.17 -2.92
N ALA A 40 -7.88 2.31 -3.55
CA ALA A 40 -6.97 2.38 -4.69
C ALA A 40 -5.53 2.00 -4.32
N TYR A 41 -5.07 2.34 -3.12
CA TYR A 41 -3.76 1.92 -2.62
C TYR A 41 -3.70 0.41 -2.40
N THR A 42 -4.72 -0.18 -1.79
CA THR A 42 -4.82 -1.62 -1.61
C THR A 42 -4.84 -2.35 -2.96
N ALA A 43 -5.65 -1.88 -3.92
CA ALA A 43 -5.71 -2.47 -5.26
C ALA A 43 -4.37 -2.38 -6.01
N ARG A 44 -3.65 -1.26 -5.85
CA ARG A 44 -2.29 -1.09 -6.38
C ARG A 44 -1.32 -2.06 -5.71
N ALA A 45 -1.33 -2.18 -4.38
CA ALA A 45 -0.49 -3.10 -3.63
C ALA A 45 -0.65 -4.54 -4.12
N ILE A 46 -1.89 -5.01 -4.29
CA ILE A 46 -2.19 -6.35 -4.81
C ILE A 46 -1.62 -6.56 -6.21
N THR A 47 -1.70 -5.53 -7.07
CA THR A 47 -1.18 -5.60 -8.44
C THR A 47 0.35 -5.62 -8.47
N GLU A 48 0.98 -4.82 -7.62
CA GLU A 48 2.43 -4.79 -7.45
C GLU A 48 2.95 -6.12 -6.87
N PHE A 49 2.30 -6.68 -5.85
CA PHE A 49 2.63 -8.00 -5.32
C PHE A 49 2.57 -9.10 -6.39
N LYS A 50 1.54 -9.12 -7.23
CA LYS A 50 1.47 -10.07 -8.35
C LYS A 50 2.63 -9.91 -9.33
N SER A 51 3.02 -8.66 -9.60
CA SER A 51 4.13 -8.34 -10.49
C SER A 51 5.46 -8.79 -9.90
N PHE A 52 5.68 -8.57 -8.60
CA PHE A 52 6.88 -9.06 -7.90
C PHE A 52 6.89 -10.56 -7.78
N ALA A 53 5.75 -11.19 -7.51
CA ALA A 53 5.67 -12.64 -7.48
C ALA A 53 6.10 -13.25 -8.81
N GLN A 54 5.62 -12.69 -9.92
CA GLN A 54 6.07 -13.11 -11.24
C GLN A 54 7.58 -12.87 -11.45
N ALA A 55 8.12 -11.74 -10.99
CA ALA A 55 9.56 -11.45 -11.09
C ALA A 55 10.42 -12.45 -10.30
N MET A 56 9.97 -12.82 -9.09
CA MET A 56 10.66 -13.81 -8.24
C MET A 56 10.62 -15.20 -8.87
N GLU A 57 9.51 -15.58 -9.49
CA GLU A 57 9.39 -16.85 -10.23
C GLU A 57 10.32 -16.88 -11.46
N PHE A 58 10.49 -15.76 -12.16
CA PHE A 58 11.48 -15.68 -13.25
C PHE A 58 12.92 -15.81 -12.75
N TYR A 59 13.25 -15.18 -11.62
CA TYR A 59 14.55 -15.37 -10.99
C TYR A 59 14.78 -16.84 -10.61
N LEU A 60 13.77 -17.48 -10.00
CA LEU A 60 13.82 -18.90 -9.66
C LEU A 60 14.08 -19.79 -10.90
N ILE A 61 13.48 -19.47 -12.05
CA ILE A 61 13.70 -20.22 -13.29
C ILE A 61 15.15 -20.08 -13.80
N ASP A 62 15.76 -18.90 -13.66
CA ASP A 62 17.09 -18.64 -14.19
C ASP A 62 18.22 -19.09 -13.25
N TYR A 63 17.98 -19.09 -11.93
CA TYR A 63 18.99 -19.37 -10.91
C TYR A 63 18.72 -20.65 -10.09
N ASP A 64 17.60 -21.35 -10.32
CA ASP A 64 17.15 -22.54 -9.59
C ASP A 64 16.93 -22.33 -8.07
N GLU A 65 17.01 -21.09 -7.59
CA GLU A 65 16.76 -20.71 -6.20
C GLU A 65 16.13 -19.31 -6.11
N TYR A 66 15.41 -19.03 -5.02
CA TYR A 66 14.92 -17.69 -4.72
C TYR A 66 16.06 -16.77 -4.26
N PRO A 67 15.97 -15.45 -4.51
CA PRO A 67 17.02 -14.52 -4.11
C PRO A 67 17.22 -14.48 -2.58
N PRO A 68 18.45 -14.21 -2.10
CA PRO A 68 18.72 -14.12 -0.68
C PRO A 68 17.99 -12.95 -0.02
N ASP A 69 17.71 -13.07 1.29
CA ASP A 69 17.20 -11.95 2.09
C ASP A 69 18.22 -10.81 2.18
N VAL A 70 17.74 -9.57 2.06
CA VAL A 70 18.56 -8.35 2.15
C VAL A 70 17.87 -7.20 2.91
N SER A 71 16.88 -7.46 3.77
CA SER A 71 16.25 -6.49 4.68
C SER A 71 15.85 -5.15 4.05
N ARG A 72 14.58 -5.03 3.61
CA ARG A 72 13.97 -3.85 2.96
C ARG A 72 14.73 -3.30 1.74
N ASN A 73 15.63 -4.10 1.18
CA ASN A 73 16.38 -3.77 -0.03
C ASN A 73 16.08 -4.81 -1.12
N ILE A 74 16.65 -4.62 -2.31
CA ILE A 74 16.54 -5.57 -3.41
C ILE A 74 17.73 -6.53 -3.38
N PRO A 75 17.48 -7.84 -3.42
CA PRO A 75 18.53 -8.83 -3.55
C PRO A 75 19.35 -8.59 -4.82
N ALA A 76 20.67 -8.73 -4.74
CA ALA A 76 21.53 -8.55 -5.91
C ALA A 76 21.12 -9.52 -7.04
N GLY A 77 20.98 -9.02 -8.27
CA GLY A 77 20.54 -9.79 -9.43
C GLY A 77 19.04 -9.67 -9.73
N MET A 78 18.23 -9.18 -8.80
CA MET A 78 16.79 -8.94 -9.04
C MET A 78 16.51 -7.70 -9.88
N GLU A 79 17.49 -6.81 -10.06
CA GLU A 79 17.32 -5.54 -10.77
C GLU A 79 16.93 -5.71 -12.24
N GLU A 80 17.26 -6.84 -12.87
CA GLU A 80 16.88 -7.15 -14.26
C GLU A 80 15.40 -7.56 -14.38
N TYR A 81 14.85 -8.18 -13.34
CA TYR A 81 13.46 -8.62 -13.29
C TYR A 81 12.51 -7.52 -12.81
N LEU A 82 13.05 -6.51 -12.13
CA LEU A 82 12.33 -5.32 -11.68
C LEU A 82 12.59 -4.18 -12.66
N GLY A 83 11.58 -3.75 -13.42
CA GLY A 83 11.71 -2.79 -14.54
C GLY A 83 12.33 -1.41 -14.23
N GLY A 84 12.71 -1.11 -12.97
CA GLY A 84 13.44 0.08 -12.56
C GLY A 84 14.69 -0.16 -11.71
N GLY A 85 15.07 -1.42 -11.44
CA GLY A 85 16.20 -1.76 -10.56
C GLY A 85 16.05 -1.32 -9.09
N THR A 86 14.89 -0.78 -8.72
CA THR A 86 14.53 -0.40 -7.35
C THR A 86 13.12 -0.91 -7.01
N TRP A 87 12.81 -1.14 -5.73
CA TRP A 87 11.43 -1.29 -5.29
C TRP A 87 10.72 0.02 -5.65
N PRO A 88 9.50 -0.02 -6.22
CA PRO A 88 8.73 1.20 -6.36
C PRO A 88 8.37 1.73 -4.99
N ASP A 89 8.06 3.03 -4.93
CA ASP A 89 7.46 3.62 -3.74
C ASP A 89 6.18 2.84 -3.41
N GLY A 90 6.11 2.38 -2.15
CA GLY A 90 4.97 1.62 -1.66
C GLY A 90 3.66 2.40 -1.87
N PRO A 91 2.57 1.70 -2.18
CA PRO A 91 1.33 2.34 -2.59
C PRO A 91 0.68 3.14 -1.46
N HIS A 92 0.87 2.70 -0.20
CA HIS A 92 0.44 3.43 0.97
C HIS A 92 1.50 4.45 1.39
N PRO A 93 1.14 5.67 1.86
CA PRO A 93 2.13 6.68 2.18
C PRO A 93 3.07 6.23 3.30
N GLY A 94 4.38 6.17 3.01
CA GLY A 94 5.39 5.71 3.96
C GLY A 94 5.56 4.19 4.02
N SER A 95 4.79 3.43 3.24
CA SER A 95 4.96 1.98 3.14
C SER A 95 6.17 1.60 2.29
N VAL A 96 6.82 0.49 2.64
CA VAL A 96 8.04 -0.01 1.99
C VAL A 96 7.96 -1.52 1.80
N TYR A 97 8.40 -2.00 0.64
CA TYR A 97 8.50 -3.43 0.35
C TYR A 97 9.71 -4.05 1.05
N ASP A 98 9.54 -5.30 1.48
CA ASP A 98 10.52 -6.05 2.26
C ASP A 98 10.49 -7.51 1.82
N TRP A 99 11.60 -7.97 1.25
CA TRP A 99 11.75 -9.35 0.80
C TRP A 99 12.32 -10.18 1.94
N ASP A 100 11.61 -11.23 2.34
CA ASP A 100 12.01 -12.14 3.40
C ASP A 100 12.23 -13.53 2.79
N ASN A 101 13.49 -13.99 2.73
CA ASN A 101 13.85 -15.38 2.44
C ASN A 101 14.53 -15.99 3.67
N ILE A 102 13.70 -16.42 4.62
CA ILE A 102 14.16 -16.89 5.92
C ILE A 102 14.49 -18.38 5.84
N THR A 103 15.74 -18.70 6.16
CA THR A 103 16.22 -20.08 6.30
C THR A 103 16.38 -20.43 7.78
N GLY A 104 16.19 -21.70 8.17
CA GLY A 104 16.38 -22.12 9.56
C GLY A 104 15.39 -23.17 10.04
N SER A 105 14.94 -23.05 11.30
CA SER A 105 13.97 -23.96 11.92
C SER A 105 12.58 -23.85 11.30
N ASP A 106 12.15 -22.63 11.02
CA ASP A 106 10.82 -22.30 10.51
C ASP A 106 10.95 -21.45 9.24
N PRO A 107 11.44 -22.06 8.13
CA PRO A 107 11.73 -21.32 6.92
C PRO A 107 10.45 -20.85 6.24
N TYR A 108 10.49 -19.63 5.71
CA TYR A 108 9.42 -19.07 4.89
C TYR A 108 9.99 -18.08 3.89
N ILE A 109 9.30 -17.95 2.76
CA ILE A 109 9.62 -17.01 1.69
C ILE A 109 8.39 -16.15 1.44
N GLN A 110 8.54 -14.85 1.63
CA GLN A 110 7.47 -13.89 1.42
C GLN A 110 8.01 -12.54 0.97
N ILE A 111 7.11 -11.74 0.41
CA ILE A 111 7.32 -10.30 0.27
C ILE A 111 6.28 -9.59 1.13
N SER A 112 6.71 -8.67 1.96
CA SER A 112 5.83 -7.88 2.82
C SER A 112 5.86 -6.40 2.44
N LEU A 113 4.75 -5.72 2.66
CA LEU A 113 4.59 -4.28 2.62
C LEU A 113 4.48 -3.80 4.06
N ARG A 114 5.56 -3.19 4.52
CA ARG A 114 5.72 -2.64 5.87
C ARG A 114 5.11 -1.25 5.91
N PHE A 115 4.32 -0.95 6.93
CA PHE A 115 3.68 0.37 7.13
C PHE A 115 4.43 1.28 8.10
N CYS A 116 5.45 0.75 8.74
CA CYS A 116 6.30 1.47 9.68
C CYS A 116 7.71 1.61 9.15
N ASP A 117 8.45 2.61 9.64
CA ASP A 117 9.89 2.67 9.47
C ASP A 117 10.62 1.47 10.11
N ILE A 118 11.94 1.41 9.99
CA ILE A 118 12.72 0.26 10.48
C ILE A 118 12.73 0.16 12.01
N ASN A 119 12.46 1.28 12.71
CA ASN A 119 12.41 1.33 14.17
C ASN A 119 11.02 1.00 14.73
N GLY A 120 9.98 1.00 13.88
CA GLY A 120 8.59 0.83 14.30
C GLY A 120 8.00 2.07 14.97
N GLU A 121 8.66 3.23 14.89
CA GLU A 121 8.23 4.46 15.58
C GLU A 121 7.26 5.29 14.74
N ASN A 122 7.46 5.29 13.41
CA ASN A 122 6.65 6.04 12.47
C ASN A 122 5.84 5.08 11.60
N CYS A 123 4.60 4.82 12.02
CA CYS A 123 3.67 3.94 11.32
C CYS A 123 2.55 4.73 10.65
N ASN A 124 2.17 4.33 9.44
CA ASN A 124 1.00 4.86 8.74
C ASN A 124 0.18 3.72 8.14
N PHE A 125 -0.79 3.25 8.91
CA PHE A 125 -1.63 2.11 8.53
C PHE A 125 -2.79 2.55 7.61
N PRO A 126 -3.26 1.64 6.73
CA PRO A 126 -4.45 1.85 5.93
C PRO A 126 -5.71 2.05 6.80
N ASP A 127 -6.62 2.91 6.36
CA ASP A 127 -7.94 3.10 6.99
C ASP A 127 -8.93 2.07 6.40
N GLU A 128 -8.60 0.80 6.58
CA GLU A 128 -9.30 -0.35 5.99
C GLU A 128 -9.71 -1.35 7.07
N PRO A 129 -10.86 -2.06 6.93
CA PRO A 129 -11.30 -3.02 7.93
C PRO A 129 -10.31 -4.16 8.20
N TRP A 130 -9.55 -4.58 7.18
CA TRP A 130 -8.53 -5.63 7.33
C TRP A 130 -7.28 -5.17 8.08
N ALA A 131 -7.13 -3.87 8.30
CA ALA A 131 -6.01 -3.25 9.00
C ALA A 131 -6.39 -2.71 10.39
N GLU A 132 -7.61 -2.96 10.88
CA GLU A 132 -8.12 -2.37 12.13
C GLU A 132 -7.26 -2.75 13.34
N ASP A 133 -6.81 -4.01 13.41
CA ASP A 133 -6.01 -4.55 14.51
C ASP A 133 -4.49 -4.46 14.27
N PHE A 134 -4.07 -3.66 13.29
CA PHE A 134 -2.65 -3.56 12.96
C PHE A 134 -1.86 -2.80 14.03
N ASP A 135 -0.72 -3.37 14.39
CA ASP A 135 0.31 -2.79 15.24
C ASP A 135 1.63 -2.58 14.47
N ASP A 136 2.67 -2.13 15.18
CA ASP A 136 4.01 -1.85 14.64
C ASP A 136 4.70 -3.07 13.99
N LYS A 137 4.15 -4.27 14.19
CA LYS A 137 4.61 -5.54 13.65
C LYS A 137 3.62 -6.15 12.66
N SER A 138 2.61 -5.40 12.26
CA SER A 138 1.64 -5.82 11.27
C SER A 138 2.07 -5.40 9.86
N ALA A 139 1.77 -6.26 8.89
CA ALA A 139 2.12 -6.02 7.50
C ALA A 139 1.10 -6.68 6.58
N MET A 140 1.04 -6.16 5.36
CA MET A 140 0.39 -6.85 4.25
C MET A 140 1.47 -7.68 3.55
N TYR A 141 1.22 -8.94 3.23
CA TYR A 141 2.26 -9.80 2.67
C TYR A 141 1.74 -10.79 1.64
N TRP A 142 2.64 -11.23 0.77
CA TRP A 142 2.42 -12.27 -0.21
C TRP A 142 3.37 -13.43 0.12
N CYS A 143 2.78 -14.57 0.43
CA CYS A 143 3.48 -15.80 0.74
C CYS A 143 3.81 -16.60 -0.53
N PHE A 144 5.05 -17.07 -0.65
CA PHE A 144 5.48 -18.01 -1.68
C PHE A 144 5.60 -19.43 -1.11
N GLU A 145 6.33 -19.56 0.00
CA GLU A 145 6.62 -20.85 0.63
C GLU A 145 6.66 -20.76 2.16
N GLY A 146 6.33 -21.85 2.83
CA GLY A 146 6.39 -21.97 4.30
C GLY A 146 5.22 -21.32 5.04
N GLU A 147 5.41 -21.10 6.34
CA GLU A 147 4.44 -20.45 7.23
C GLU A 147 4.71 -18.95 7.33
N CYS A 148 4.24 -18.23 6.32
CA CYS A 148 4.35 -16.78 6.20
C CYS A 148 3.56 -16.04 7.27
N ARG A 149 4.01 -14.84 7.62
CA ARG A 149 3.53 -14.09 8.78
C ARG A 149 3.74 -12.60 8.62
N SER A 150 3.03 -11.82 9.43
CA SER A 150 3.14 -10.36 9.44
C SER A 150 4.51 -9.84 9.85
N HIS A 151 5.24 -10.50 10.76
CA HIS A 151 6.61 -10.11 11.14
C HIS A 151 7.43 -11.32 11.65
N PRO A 152 8.76 -11.36 11.40
CA PRO A 152 9.61 -12.48 11.83
C PRO A 152 9.49 -12.84 13.32
N ASP A 153 9.50 -11.83 14.19
CA ASP A 153 9.39 -12.02 15.65
C ASP A 153 7.97 -12.31 16.17
N ARG A 154 6.99 -12.50 15.27
CA ARG A 154 5.59 -12.73 15.64
C ARG A 154 5.13 -14.13 15.20
N PRO A 155 4.13 -14.70 15.87
CA PRO A 155 3.51 -15.94 15.42
C PRO A 155 2.72 -15.71 14.11
N VAL A 156 2.36 -16.79 13.44
CA VAL A 156 1.66 -16.79 12.14
C VAL A 156 0.27 -16.15 12.22
N ASP A 157 -0.38 -16.22 13.39
CA ASP A 157 -1.70 -15.67 13.68
C ASP A 157 -1.69 -14.18 14.11
N HIS A 158 -0.50 -13.54 14.14
CA HIS A 158 -0.40 -12.12 14.47
C HIS A 158 -1.07 -11.26 13.38
N PRO A 159 -1.79 -10.18 13.75
CA PRO A 159 -2.50 -9.32 12.81
C PRO A 159 -1.67 -8.97 11.56
N GLY A 160 -2.24 -9.24 10.41
CA GLY A 160 -1.60 -9.10 9.12
C GLY A 160 -2.58 -9.38 8.00
N TYR A 161 -2.24 -8.96 6.79
CA TYR A 161 -3.09 -9.18 5.63
C TYR A 161 -2.36 -10.00 4.58
N CYS A 162 -2.68 -11.29 4.52
CA CYS A 162 -2.10 -12.18 3.53
C CYS A 162 -2.85 -12.09 2.20
N VAL A 163 -2.18 -11.55 1.18
CA VAL A 163 -2.75 -11.31 -0.15
C VAL A 163 -2.88 -12.59 -0.98
N SER A 164 -1.95 -13.53 -0.80
CA SER A 164 -1.91 -14.79 -1.56
C SER A 164 -2.58 -15.96 -0.84
N CYS A 165 -2.82 -15.85 0.47
CA CYS A 165 -3.44 -16.92 1.25
C CYS A 165 -4.91 -17.04 0.86
N LYS A 166 -5.32 -18.23 0.41
CA LYS A 166 -6.71 -18.48 0.05
C LYS A 166 -7.53 -18.73 1.31
N GLY A 167 -8.25 -17.72 1.77
CA GLY A 167 -9.37 -17.88 2.73
C GLY A 167 -9.03 -17.75 4.21
N GLU A 168 -7.87 -17.18 4.56
CA GLU A 168 -7.53 -16.76 5.92
C GLU A 168 -7.37 -15.24 5.91
N ASN A 169 -8.51 -14.55 6.10
CA ASN A 169 -8.59 -13.16 6.51
C ASN A 169 -9.28 -13.15 7.88
#